data_AF-A0A0B4XKN0-F1
#
_entry.id   AF-A0A0B4XKN0-F1
#
_cell.length_a   1.000
_cell.length_b   1.000
_cell.length_c   1.000
_cell.angle_alpha   90.00
_cell.angle_beta   90.00
_cell.angle_gamma   90.00
#
_symmetry.space_group_name_H-M   'P 1'
#
loop_
_entity.id
_entity.type
_entity.pdbx_description
1 polymer ?
#
loop_
_entity_poly.entity_id
_entity_poly.type
_entity_poly.pdbx_seq_one_letter_code
_entity_poly.pdbx_strand_id
1 'polypeptide(L)'
;MPKSPKEMSFKARQRDQLQRQIDEFLSRGGHIRQVPNGASGAPAGGDWRHQHFAPRQAPAGDTSPPPRVPLHHVIATIEARKQARRQKSTRIKARRAPRRKLIYDDFGEPLRWQWVDE
;
A
#
# COMPACT_ATOMS: atom_id res chain seq x y z
N MET A 1 33.44 9.88 16.96
CA MET A 1 32.84 8.65 17.51
C MET A 1 31.49 8.44 16.83
N PRO A 2 31.23 7.29 16.17
CA PRO A 2 29.91 7.01 15.62
C PRO A 2 28.87 6.93 16.75
N LYS A 3 27.71 7.57 16.56
CA LYS A 3 26.64 7.62 17.58
C LYS A 3 26.07 6.22 17.82
N SER A 4 25.65 5.94 19.06
CA SER A 4 25.09 4.64 19.40
C SER A 4 23.76 4.39 18.67
N PRO A 5 23.41 3.14 18.32
CA PRO A 5 22.18 2.84 17.55
C PRO A 5 20.88 3.32 18.19
N LYS A 6 20.89 3.60 19.50
CA LYS A 6 19.77 4.10 20.29
C LYS A 6 19.51 5.60 20.12
N GLU A 7 20.48 6.36 19.62
CA GLU A 7 20.43 7.83 19.51
C GLU A 7 20.20 8.31 18.07
N MET A 8 20.06 7.38 17.11
CA MET A 8 19.90 7.70 15.70
C MET A 8 18.43 7.81 15.29
N SER A 9 18.13 8.80 14.45
CA SER A 9 16.83 8.91 13.78
C SER A 9 16.54 7.67 12.92
N PHE A 10 15.27 7.31 12.74
CA PHE A 10 14.83 6.18 11.90
C PHE A 10 15.44 6.21 10.50
N LYS A 11 15.49 7.39 9.87
CA LYS A 11 16.10 7.58 8.54
C LYS A 11 17.60 7.34 8.55
N ALA A 12 18.30 7.77 9.60
CA ALA A 12 19.73 7.52 9.77
C ALA A 12 20.01 6.02 9.93
N ARG A 13 19.18 5.33 10.72
CA ARG A 13 19.25 3.86 10.85
C ARG A 13 19.01 3.13 9.53
N GLN A 14 18.04 3.57 8.72
CA GLN A 14 17.82 3.01 7.38
C GLN A 14 19.03 3.22 6.46
N ARG A 15 19.64 4.41 6.50
CA ARG A 15 20.82 4.72 5.69
C ARG A 15 22.00 3.81 6.06
N ASP A 16 22.25 3.64 7.35
CA ASP A 16 23.32 2.75 7.84
C ASP A 16 23.07 1.27 7.51
N GLN A 17 21.80 0.84 7.53
CA GLN A 17 21.44 -0.51 7.12
C GLN A 17 21.68 -0.73 5.62
N LEU A 18 21.28 0.22 4.79
CA LEU A 18 21.51 0.16 3.34
C LEU A 18 23.00 0.17 3.02
N GLN A 19 23.79 1.01 3.70
CA GLN A 19 25.24 1.06 3.49
C GLN A 19 25.90 -0.29 3.78
N ARG A 20 25.53 -0.94 4.89
CA ARG A 20 26.03 -2.29 5.22
C ARG A 20 25.67 -3.33 4.17
N GLN A 21 24.45 -3.28 3.65
CA GLN A 21 24.01 -4.20 2.60
C GLN A 21 24.79 -4.00 1.29
N ILE A 22 25.11 -2.74 0.96
CA ILE A 22 25.93 -2.41 -0.21
C ILE A 22 27.36 -2.93 -0.01
N ASP A 23 27.97 -2.67 1.15
CA ASP A 23 29.33 -3.11 1.43
C ASP A 23 29.44 -4.65 1.45
N GLU A 24 28.44 -5.33 2.04
CA GLU A 24 28.32 -6.80 2.01
C GLU A 24 28.19 -7.33 0.56
N PHE A 25 27.39 -6.66 -0.27
CA PHE A 25 27.22 -7.04 -1.66
C PHE A 25 28.52 -6.86 -2.47
N LEU A 26 29.23 -5.74 -2.28
CA LEU A 26 30.50 -5.46 -2.96
C LEU A 26 31.61 -6.42 -2.51
N SER A 27 31.71 -6.70 -1.20
CA SER A 27 32.71 -7.64 -0.66
C SER A 27 32.52 -9.08 -1.17
N ARG A 28 31.29 -9.49 -1.51
CA ARG A 28 30.98 -10.79 -2.11
C ARG A 28 31.20 -10.84 -3.63
N GLY A 29 31.80 -9.82 -4.22
CA GLY A 29 32.11 -9.75 -5.65
C GLY A 29 30.97 -9.24 -6.53
N GLY A 30 29.89 -8.68 -5.94
CA GLY A 30 28.84 -7.99 -6.69
C GLY A 30 27.93 -8.89 -7.54
N HIS A 31 27.86 -10.18 -7.25
CA HIS A 31 27.00 -11.10 -8.00
C HIS A 31 25.53 -10.97 -7.57
N ILE A 32 24.66 -10.56 -8.50
CA ILE A 32 23.21 -10.50 -8.29
C ILE A 32 22.61 -11.87 -8.56
N ARG A 33 21.95 -12.46 -7.55
CA ARG A 33 21.15 -13.67 -7.74
C ARG A 33 19.83 -13.30 -8.41
N GLN A 34 19.69 -13.58 -9.69
CA GLN A 34 18.43 -13.43 -10.40
C GLN A 34 17.49 -14.57 -9.99
N VAL A 35 16.43 -14.23 -9.27
CA VAL A 35 15.37 -15.18 -8.91
C VAL A 35 14.22 -14.99 -9.90
N PRO A 36 13.72 -16.06 -10.55
CA PRO A 36 12.56 -15.96 -11.43
C PRO A 36 11.34 -15.39 -10.69
N ASN A 37 10.55 -14.58 -11.40
CA ASN A 37 9.31 -14.05 -10.87
C ASN A 37 8.41 -15.21 -10.40
N GLY A 38 7.86 -15.12 -9.19
CA GLY A 38 7.00 -16.15 -8.59
C GLY A 38 7.72 -17.24 -7.79
N ALA A 39 9.05 -17.38 -7.90
CA ALA A 39 9.80 -18.41 -7.17
C ALA A 39 10.03 -18.07 -5.68
N SER A 40 10.08 -16.79 -5.31
CA SER A 40 10.42 -16.35 -3.95
C SER A 40 9.29 -16.44 -2.92
N GLY A 41 8.07 -16.74 -3.34
CA GLY A 41 6.94 -16.87 -2.41
C GLY A 41 6.21 -18.21 -2.46
N ALA A 42 6.62 -19.12 -3.35
CA ALA A 42 6.04 -20.46 -3.39
C ALA A 42 6.66 -21.25 -2.23
N PRO A 43 5.88 -21.80 -1.29
CA PRO A 43 6.43 -22.70 -0.28
C PRO A 43 7.05 -23.92 -0.97
N ALA A 44 8.09 -24.50 -0.37
CA ALA A 44 8.74 -25.70 -0.91
C ALA A 44 7.69 -26.81 -1.13
N GLY A 45 7.36 -27.07 -2.40
CA GLY A 45 6.35 -28.06 -2.80
C GLY A 45 4.93 -27.54 -3.08
N GLY A 46 4.70 -26.22 -3.19
CA GLY A 46 3.36 -25.67 -3.39
C GLY A 46 3.24 -24.60 -4.47
N ASP A 47 2.16 -24.69 -5.25
CA ASP A 47 1.73 -23.70 -6.23
C ASP A 47 1.09 -22.48 -5.51
N TRP A 48 1.60 -21.27 -5.77
CA TRP A 48 1.14 -20.00 -5.18
C TRP A 48 -0.37 -19.79 -5.34
N ARG A 49 -0.97 -20.38 -6.38
CA ARG A 49 -2.37 -20.19 -6.75
C ARG A 49 -3.33 -21.01 -5.88
N HIS A 50 -2.82 -22.01 -5.15
CA HIS A 50 -3.66 -23.00 -4.48
C HIS A 50 -3.72 -22.88 -2.95
N GLN A 51 -2.91 -22.02 -2.32
CA GLN A 51 -2.91 -21.94 -0.85
C GLN A 51 -4.18 -21.28 -0.25
N HIS A 52 -4.91 -20.47 -1.02
CA HIS A 52 -6.15 -19.82 -0.56
C HIS A 52 -7.43 -20.34 -1.23
N PHE A 53 -7.32 -21.13 -2.30
CA PHE A 53 -8.45 -21.61 -3.10
C PHE A 53 -8.41 -23.09 -3.44
N ALA A 54 -7.49 -23.89 -2.88
CA ALA A 54 -7.74 -25.31 -2.81
C ALA A 54 -8.98 -25.50 -1.91
N PRO A 55 -10.09 -26.11 -2.38
CA PRO A 55 -11.03 -26.66 -1.43
C PRO A 55 -10.20 -27.59 -0.55
N ARG A 56 -10.17 -27.34 0.77
CA ARG A 56 -9.72 -28.36 1.72
C ARG A 56 -10.50 -29.60 1.33
N GLN A 57 -9.85 -30.55 0.67
CA GLN A 57 -10.40 -31.88 0.53
C GLN A 57 -10.51 -32.32 1.98
N ALA A 58 -11.73 -32.32 2.50
CA ALA A 58 -12.00 -32.91 3.79
C ALA A 58 -11.42 -34.34 3.72
N PRO A 59 -10.70 -34.80 4.76
CA PRO A 59 -10.27 -36.19 4.80
C PRO A 59 -11.47 -37.08 4.47
N ALA A 60 -11.26 -38.13 3.67
CA ALA A 60 -12.29 -39.04 3.16
C ALA A 60 -12.99 -39.81 4.30
N GLY A 61 -13.81 -39.10 5.06
CA GLY A 61 -14.55 -39.55 6.21
C GLY A 61 -15.65 -38.54 6.51
N ASP A 62 -16.85 -38.86 6.04
CA ASP A 62 -18.17 -38.41 6.52
C ASP A 62 -18.26 -37.05 7.23
N THR A 63 -17.72 -35.99 6.62
CA THR A 63 -17.96 -34.63 7.12
C THR A 63 -18.60 -33.83 6.02
N SER A 64 -19.94 -33.94 5.93
CA SER A 64 -20.73 -33.01 5.13
C SER A 64 -20.38 -31.58 5.57
N PRO A 65 -20.05 -30.66 4.63
CA PRO A 65 -19.77 -29.29 5.00
C PRO A 65 -20.97 -28.70 5.75
N PRO A 66 -20.75 -27.92 6.83
CA PRO A 66 -21.84 -27.35 7.60
C PRO A 66 -22.76 -26.51 6.70
N PRO A 67 -24.07 -26.47 6.98
CA PRO A 67 -25.02 -25.69 6.20
C PRO A 67 -24.59 -24.22 6.20
N ARG A 68 -24.37 -23.66 5.01
CA ARG A 68 -23.98 -22.26 4.85
C ARG A 68 -25.21 -21.38 5.11
N VAL A 69 -25.09 -20.45 6.05
CA VAL A 69 -26.12 -19.43 6.28
C VAL A 69 -25.94 -18.30 5.27
N PRO A 70 -26.91 -18.03 4.38
CA PRO A 70 -26.80 -16.94 3.43
C PRO A 70 -26.87 -15.57 4.14
N LEU A 71 -25.76 -14.82 4.15
CA LEU A 71 -25.66 -13.49 4.78
C LEU A 71 -25.96 -12.34 3.81
N HIS A 72 -26.92 -12.52 2.90
CA HIS A 72 -27.26 -11.50 1.89
C HIS A 72 -27.65 -10.16 2.51
N HIS A 73 -28.33 -10.18 3.66
CA HIS A 73 -28.72 -8.96 4.38
C HIS A 73 -27.50 -8.16 4.88
N VAL A 74 -26.45 -8.82 5.36
CA VAL A 74 -25.21 -8.16 5.81
C VAL A 74 -24.51 -7.51 4.61
N ILE A 75 -24.46 -8.19 3.47
CA ILE A 75 -23.89 -7.65 2.24
C ILE A 75 -24.66 -6.41 1.79
N ALA A 76 -25.99 -6.49 1.76
CA ALA A 76 -26.86 -5.38 1.40
C ALA A 76 -26.65 -4.15 2.31
N THR A 77 -26.52 -4.36 3.63
CA THR A 77 -26.26 -3.25 4.56
C THR A 77 -24.87 -2.61 4.36
N ILE A 78 -23.84 -3.41 4.07
CA ILE A 78 -22.50 -2.91 3.75
C ILE A 78 -22.51 -2.07 2.46
N GLU A 79 -23.21 -2.54 1.43
CA GLU A 79 -23.34 -1.85 0.15
C GLU A 79 -24.11 -0.54 0.30
N ALA A 80 -25.24 -0.54 0.99
CA ALA A 80 -26.01 0.68 1.29
C ALA A 80 -25.14 1.72 2.01
N ARG A 81 -24.35 1.29 3.01
CA ARG A 81 -23.40 2.18 3.72
C ARG A 81 -22.34 2.76 2.79
N LYS A 82 -21.79 1.95 1.89
CA LYS A 82 -20.78 2.40 0.90
C LYS A 82 -21.38 3.41 -0.08
N GLN A 83 -22.59 3.17 -0.57
CA GLN A 83 -23.29 4.08 -1.50
C GLN A 83 -23.62 5.42 -0.83
N ALA A 84 -24.16 5.40 0.41
CA ALA A 84 -24.45 6.62 1.16
C ALA A 84 -23.18 7.47 1.41
N ARG A 85 -22.04 6.84 1.69
CA ARG A 85 -20.75 7.55 1.82
C ARG A 85 -20.30 8.21 0.52
N ARG A 86 -20.44 7.52 -0.62
CA ARG A 86 -20.11 8.06 -1.94
C ARG A 86 -20.96 9.28 -2.28
N GLN A 87 -22.28 9.20 -2.07
CA GLN A 87 -23.20 10.31 -2.32
C GLN A 87 -22.92 11.55 -1.44
N LYS A 88 -22.51 11.33 -0.18
CA LYS A 88 -22.07 12.43 0.71
C LYS A 88 -20.80 13.10 0.21
N SER A 89 -19.82 12.33 -0.26
CA SER A 89 -18.55 12.85 -0.79
C SER A 89 -18.74 13.68 -2.06
N THR A 90 -19.66 13.29 -2.95
CA THR A 90 -19.97 14.06 -4.16
C THR A 90 -20.72 15.36 -3.87
N ARG A 91 -21.56 15.40 -2.81
CA ARG A 91 -22.31 16.60 -2.42
C ARG A 91 -21.42 17.68 -1.78
N ILE A 92 -20.28 17.30 -1.17
CA ILE A 92 -19.32 18.25 -0.56
C ILE A 92 -18.44 18.93 -1.63
N LYS A 93 -18.40 18.44 -2.88
CA LYS A 93 -17.76 19.15 -4.00
C LYS A 93 -18.58 20.35 -4.51
N ALA A 94 -19.39 20.96 -3.66
CA ALA A 94 -20.21 22.12 -4.01
C ALA A 94 -19.45 23.42 -3.75
N ARG A 95 -19.24 24.16 -4.85
CA ARG A 95 -18.69 25.52 -4.98
C ARG A 95 -17.20 25.65 -4.62
N ARG A 96 -16.36 25.72 -5.65
CA ARG A 96 -14.98 26.20 -5.52
C ARG A 96 -15.06 27.60 -4.92
N ALA A 97 -14.55 27.77 -3.71
CA ALA A 97 -14.41 29.08 -3.10
C ALA A 97 -13.28 29.84 -3.81
N PRO A 98 -13.32 31.19 -3.86
CA PRO A 98 -12.22 32.00 -4.35
C PRO A 98 -10.89 31.53 -3.77
N ARG A 99 -9.89 31.29 -4.62
CA ARG A 99 -8.55 30.89 -4.17
C ARG A 99 -7.57 32.03 -4.43
N ARG A 100 -6.67 32.27 -3.47
CA ARG A 100 -5.53 33.17 -3.66
C ARG A 100 -4.50 32.46 -4.53
N LYS A 101 -4.20 33.04 -5.69
CA LYS A 101 -3.11 32.61 -6.56
C LYS A 101 -1.97 33.62 -6.45
N LEU A 102 -0.76 33.14 -6.22
CA LEU A 102 0.45 33.97 -6.24
C LEU A 102 0.87 34.16 -7.69
N ILE A 103 0.97 35.42 -8.12
CA ILE A 103 1.46 35.77 -9.45
C ILE A 103 2.98 35.91 -9.36
N TYR A 104 3.66 35.34 -10.35
CA TYR A 104 5.11 35.42 -10.50
C TYR A 104 5.46 36.28 -11.70
N ASP A 105 6.54 37.05 -11.58
CA ASP A 105 7.13 37.80 -12.70
C ASP A 105 7.86 36.86 -13.69
N ASP A 106 8.33 37.40 -14.81
CA ASP A 106 9.09 36.65 -15.84
C ASP A 106 10.38 35.99 -15.29
N PHE A 107 10.86 36.46 -14.14
CA PHE A 107 12.00 35.88 -13.40
C PHE A 107 11.59 34.92 -12.26
N GLY A 108 10.30 34.64 -12.08
CA GLY A 108 9.82 33.70 -11.05
C GLY A 108 9.73 34.27 -9.63
N GLU A 109 9.94 35.58 -9.45
CA GLU A 109 9.77 36.25 -8.16
C GLU A 109 8.28 36.50 -7.86
N PRO A 110 7.83 36.33 -6.60
CA PRO A 110 6.43 36.51 -6.24
C PRO A 110 6.06 38.00 -6.20
N LEU A 111 5.17 38.43 -7.11
CA LEU A 111 4.73 39.83 -7.20
C LEU A 111 3.58 40.13 -6.23
N ARG A 112 2.45 39.43 -6.40
CA ARG A 112 1.23 39.70 -5.62
C ARG A 112 0.27 38.53 -5.56
N TRP A 113 -0.60 38.57 -4.56
CA TRP A 113 -1.74 37.66 -4.44
C TRP A 113 -2.95 38.23 -5.18
N GLN A 114 -3.54 37.42 -6.06
CA GLN A 114 -4.82 37.72 -6.70
C GLN A 114 -5.85 36.68 -6.26
N TRP A 115 -7.05 37.15 -5.90
CA TRP A 115 -8.20 36.28 -5.69
C TRP A 115 -8.79 35.93 -7.05
N VAL A 116 -8.94 34.63 -7.34
CA VAL A 116 -9.57 34.13 -8.56
C VAL A 116 -10.78 33.29 -8.16
N ASP A 117 -11.93 33.65 -8.71
CA ASP A 117 -13.14 32.82 -8.69
C ASP A 117 -13.07 31.85 -9.89
N GLU A 118 -13.10 30.55 -9.64
CA GLU A 118 -13.02 29.49 -10.66
C GLU A 118 -14.20 28.53 -10.53
#